data_AF-A0A379KPF1-F1
#
_entry.id   AF-A0A379KPF1-F1
#
_cell.length_a   1.000
_cell.length_b   1.000
_cell.length_c   1.000
_cell.angle_alpha   90.00
_cell.angle_beta   90.00
_cell.angle_gamma   90.00
#
_symmetry.space_group_name_H-M   'P 1'
#
loop_
_entity.id
_entity.type
_entity.pdbx_description
1 polymer ?
#
loop_
_entity_poly.entity_id
_entity_poly.type
_entity_poly.pdbx_seq_one_letter_code
_entity_poly.pdbx_strand_id
1 'polypeptide(L)'
;MDSTIIPDIWRRASACCADEFVHALSGLLDEYERKPGKDEPVRITAEWVGQVGYSSLVVALNEKSQRDVRYYDHGWHIELRSRLWVHICRGIQHRLVLSGSAPEPITEDLLAFEIGV
;
A
#
# COMPACT_ATOMS: atom_id res chain seq x y z
N MET A 1 -9.97 -1.27 7.36
CA MET A 1 -8.89 -2.25 7.20
C MET A 1 -8.34 -2.50 8.58
N ASP A 2 -8.42 -3.74 9.04
CA ASP A 2 -7.91 -4.12 10.35
C ASP A 2 -6.39 -3.90 10.40
N SER A 3 -5.93 -3.24 11.47
CA SER A 3 -4.50 -2.94 11.68
C SER A 3 -3.65 -4.21 11.78
N THR A 4 -4.27 -5.33 12.12
CA THR A 4 -3.62 -6.65 12.23
C THR A 4 -3.40 -7.32 10.87
N ILE A 5 -4.18 -6.95 9.84
CA ILE A 5 -4.13 -7.55 8.50
C ILE A 5 -3.08 -6.87 7.62
N ILE A 6 -2.82 -5.57 7.82
CA ILE A 6 -1.86 -4.79 7.03
C ILE A 6 -0.47 -5.47 6.99
N PRO A 7 0.16 -5.84 8.12
CA PRO A 7 1.47 -6.48 8.08
C PRO A 7 1.47 -7.78 7.28
N ASP A 8 0.37 -8.56 7.32
CA ASP A 8 0.28 -9.82 6.58
C ASP A 8 0.14 -9.58 5.07
N ILE A 9 -0.67 -8.59 4.67
CA ILE A 9 -0.80 -8.16 3.26
C ILE A 9 0.57 -7.79 2.71
N TRP A 10 1.30 -6.91 3.40
CA TRP A 10 2.59 -6.41 2.92
C TRP A 10 3.68 -7.48 2.92
N ARG A 11 3.71 -8.34 3.94
CA ARG A 11 4.62 -9.48 4.01
C ARG A 11 4.40 -10.45 2.85
N ARG A 12 3.15 -10.77 2.52
CA ARG A 12 2.82 -11.67 1.40
C ARG A 12 3.13 -11.03 0.06
N ALA A 13 2.73 -9.78 -0.14
CA ALA A 13 2.95 -9.09 -1.41
C ALA A 13 4.45 -8.94 -1.72
N SER A 14 5.25 -8.54 -0.73
CA SER A 14 6.70 -8.44 -0.90
C SER A 14 7.36 -9.80 -1.15
N ALA A 15 6.86 -10.89 -0.56
CA ALA A 15 7.35 -12.24 -0.81
C ALA A 15 6.95 -12.80 -2.18
N CYS A 16 5.74 -12.49 -2.66
CA CYS A 16 5.22 -12.95 -3.95
C CYS A 16 5.83 -12.19 -5.14
N CYS A 17 6.26 -10.94 -4.94
CA CYS A 17 6.55 -10.04 -6.04
C CYS A 17 8.00 -9.55 -6.14
N ALA A 18 8.98 -10.09 -5.39
CA ALA A 18 10.43 -9.78 -5.50
C ALA A 18 10.77 -8.41 -6.16
N ASP A 19 11.48 -8.41 -7.30
CA ASP A 19 11.86 -7.20 -8.05
C ASP A 19 10.66 -6.52 -8.74
N GLU A 20 9.58 -7.26 -9.00
CA GLU A 20 8.34 -6.74 -9.60
C GLU A 20 7.50 -5.93 -8.60
N PHE A 21 7.80 -5.99 -7.30
CA PHE A 21 6.98 -5.36 -6.28
C PHE A 21 7.05 -3.83 -6.36
N VAL A 22 8.23 -3.29 -6.69
CA VAL A 22 8.40 -1.85 -6.99
C VAL A 22 7.55 -1.45 -8.19
N HIS A 23 7.49 -2.30 -9.23
CA HIS A 23 6.66 -2.03 -10.41
C HIS A 23 5.16 -2.08 -10.07
N ALA A 24 4.74 -3.06 -9.27
CA ALA A 24 3.36 -3.15 -8.79
C ALA A 24 2.96 -1.91 -7.97
N LEU A 25 3.82 -1.46 -7.05
CA LEU A 25 3.61 -0.24 -6.28
C LEU A 25 3.55 0.99 -7.18
N SER A 26 4.47 1.10 -8.15
CA SER A 26 4.48 2.21 -9.11
C SER A 26 3.20 2.28 -9.93
N GLY A 27 2.66 1.13 -10.37
CA GLY A 27 1.36 1.06 -11.04
C GLY A 27 0.21 1.54 -10.15
N LEU A 28 0.19 1.14 -8.88
CA LEU A 28 -0.82 1.64 -7.92
C LEU A 28 -0.70 3.15 -7.68
N LEU A 29 0.51 3.69 -7.63
CA LEU A 29 0.73 5.13 -7.54
C LEU A 29 0.23 5.84 -8.81
N ASP A 30 0.54 5.30 -10.01
CA ASP A 30 0.10 5.85 -11.29
C ASP A 30 -1.44 5.85 -11.42
N GLU A 31 -2.14 4.86 -10.83
CA GLU A 31 -3.61 4.75 -10.81
C GLU A 31 -4.29 5.70 -9.79
N TYR A 32 -3.53 6.33 -8.90
CA TYR A 32 -4.10 7.15 -7.83
C TYR A 32 -4.51 8.54 -8.33
N GLU A 33 -5.82 8.80 -8.29
CA GLU A 33 -6.38 10.13 -8.51
C GLU A 33 -6.71 10.81 -7.18
N ARG A 34 -6.12 11.98 -6.95
CA ARG A 34 -6.34 12.70 -5.69
C ARG A 34 -7.75 13.30 -5.66
N LYS A 35 -8.55 12.86 -4.69
CA LYS A 35 -9.81 13.52 -4.35
C LYS A 35 -9.57 14.79 -3.52
N PRO A 36 -10.25 15.92 -3.83
CA PRO A 36 -10.17 17.12 -3.00
C PRO A 36 -10.72 16.87 -1.59
N GLY A 37 -10.32 17.72 -0.65
CA GLY A 37 -10.75 17.68 0.74
C GLY A 37 -9.61 17.49 1.75
N LYS A 38 -9.98 17.55 3.03
CA LYS A 38 -9.09 17.31 4.16
C LYS A 38 -8.72 15.82 4.19
N ASP A 39 -7.43 15.55 4.34
CA ASP A 39 -6.85 14.22 4.31
C ASP A 39 -5.54 14.27 5.09
N GLU A 40 -5.58 13.72 6.31
CA GLU A 40 -4.47 13.76 7.26
C GLU A 40 -3.36 12.77 6.84
N PRO A 41 -2.09 13.10 7.11
CA PRO A 41 -1.01 12.18 6.88
C PRO A 41 -1.06 11.01 7.87
N VAL A 42 -0.64 9.84 7.39
CA VAL A 42 -0.38 8.64 8.17
C VAL A 42 1.11 8.34 8.14
N ARG A 43 1.64 7.99 9.30
CA ARG A 43 3.02 7.54 9.46
C ARG A 43 3.14 6.09 9.05
N ILE A 44 4.12 5.78 8.20
CA ILE A 44 4.41 4.42 7.75
C ILE A 44 5.85 4.09 8.15
N THR A 45 6.01 2.98 8.87
CA THR A 45 7.29 2.48 9.35
C THR A 45 7.54 1.07 8.80
N ALA A 46 8.81 0.64 8.81
CA ALA A 46 9.17 -0.73 8.45
C ALA A 46 8.53 -1.80 9.36
N GLU A 47 8.12 -1.45 10.58
CA GLU A 47 7.39 -2.36 11.47
C GLU A 47 6.00 -2.73 10.92
N TRP A 48 5.36 -1.81 10.19
CA TRP A 48 4.01 -2.01 9.66
C TRP A 48 4.00 -2.77 8.34
N VAL A 49 5.01 -2.56 7.50
CA VAL A 49 5.04 -3.06 6.12
C VAL A 49 6.17 -4.05 5.84
N GLY A 50 7.00 -4.32 6.85
CA GLY A 50 8.26 -5.06 6.70
C GLY A 50 9.35 -4.23 6.01
N GLN A 51 10.61 -4.59 6.24
CA GLN A 51 11.75 -3.86 5.69
C GLN A 51 11.75 -3.83 4.16
N VAL A 52 11.43 -4.96 3.52
CA VAL A 52 11.35 -5.07 2.05
C VAL A 52 10.21 -4.21 1.52
N GLY A 53 9.02 -4.29 2.14
CA GLY A 53 7.88 -3.48 1.74
C GLY A 53 8.15 -1.98 1.88
N TYR A 54 8.81 -1.58 2.97
CA TYR A 54 9.20 -0.20 3.21
C TYR A 54 10.19 0.30 2.17
N SER A 55 11.27 -0.43 1.91
CA SER A 55 12.27 -0.03 0.92
C SER A 55 11.68 0.04 -0.49
N SER A 56 10.85 -0.93 -0.88
CA SER A 56 10.22 -0.93 -2.21
C SER A 56 9.24 0.23 -2.38
N LEU A 57 8.50 0.58 -1.32
CA LEU A 57 7.62 1.75 -1.34
C LEU A 57 8.40 3.06 -1.46
N VAL A 58 9.50 3.21 -0.70
CA VAL A 58 10.36 4.39 -0.80
C VAL A 58 10.98 4.50 -2.20
N VAL A 59 11.42 3.40 -2.80
CA VAL A 59 11.92 3.40 -4.18
C VAL A 59 10.83 3.84 -5.16
N ALA A 60 9.64 3.22 -5.12
CA ALA A 60 8.52 3.57 -6.01
C ALA A 60 8.10 5.05 -5.87
N LEU A 61 8.11 5.60 -4.65
CA LEU A 61 7.80 7.01 -4.40
C LEU A 61 8.88 7.98 -4.92
N ASN A 62 10.15 7.56 -4.95
CA ASN A 62 11.26 8.35 -5.46
C ASN A 62 11.38 8.31 -7.00
N GLU A 63 10.98 7.21 -7.64
CA GLU A 63 11.16 7.01 -9.09
C GLU A 63 10.32 7.97 -9.94
N LYS A 64 9.15 8.41 -9.47
CA LYS A 64 8.28 9.32 -10.22
C LYS A 64 7.69 10.42 -9.35
N SER A 65 7.96 11.67 -9.73
CA SER A 65 7.18 12.80 -9.23
C SER A 65 5.82 12.84 -9.93
N GLN A 66 4.80 12.29 -9.27
CA GLN A 66 3.42 12.35 -9.74
C GLN A 66 2.69 13.52 -9.07
N ARG A 67 1.80 14.20 -9.81
CA ARG A 67 1.08 15.40 -9.34
C ARG A 67 0.25 15.15 -8.08
N ASP A 68 -0.36 13.97 -7.99
CA ASP A 68 -1.34 13.60 -6.98
C ASP A 68 -0.73 12.84 -5.79
N VAL A 69 0.48 12.33 -5.96
CA VAL A 69 1.26 11.65 -4.91
C VAL A 69 2.25 12.63 -4.29
N ARG A 70 2.13 12.82 -2.98
CA ARG A 70 3.12 13.54 -2.18
C ARG A 70 3.40 12.74 -0.92
N TYR A 71 4.68 12.71 -0.56
CA TYR A 71 5.14 12.09 0.67
C TYR A 71 6.24 12.93 1.30
N TYR A 72 6.47 12.73 2.59
CA TYR A 72 7.61 13.28 3.31
C TYR A 72 8.44 12.13 3.86
N ASP A 73 9.75 12.19 3.63
CA ASP A 73 10.71 11.26 4.20
C ASP A 73 11.38 11.88 5.43
N HIS A 74 11.26 11.20 6.56
CA HIS A 74 11.86 11.61 7.84
C HIS A 74 13.03 10.70 8.25
N GLY A 75 13.54 9.86 7.33
CA GLY A 75 14.67 8.95 7.52
C GLY A 75 14.30 7.62 8.17
N TRP A 76 13.49 7.63 9.24
CA TRP A 76 13.05 6.42 9.95
C TRP A 76 11.57 6.07 9.71
N HIS A 77 10.83 6.97 9.08
CA HIS A 77 9.46 6.75 8.62
C HIS A 77 9.16 7.67 7.43
N ILE A 78 8.13 7.31 6.67
CA ILE A 78 7.54 8.23 5.69
C ILE A 78 6.14 8.65 6.14
N GLU A 79 5.72 9.82 5.69
CA GLU A 79 4.34 10.29 5.82
C GLU A 79 3.66 10.30 4.45
N LEU A 80 2.55 9.58 4.35
CA LEU A 80 1.65 9.60 3.19
C LEU A 80 0.29 10.14 3.60
N ARG A 81 -0.45 10.71 2.67
CA ARG A 81 -1.86 11.01 2.91
C ARG A 81 -2.65 9.72 3.20
N SER A 82 -3.59 9.76 4.14
CA SER A 82 -4.36 8.58 4.56
C SER A 82 -5.11 7.91 3.40
N ARG A 83 -5.66 8.69 2.46
CA ARG A 83 -6.37 8.13 1.30
C ARG A 83 -5.43 7.43 0.32
N LEU A 84 -4.24 7.98 0.09
CA LEU A 84 -3.21 7.33 -0.73
C LEU A 84 -2.76 6.03 -0.07
N TRP A 85 -2.56 6.03 1.25
CA TRP A 85 -2.21 4.83 1.99
C TRP A 85 -3.27 3.73 1.85
N VAL A 86 -4.55 4.07 2.04
CA VAL A 86 -5.66 3.13 1.85
C VAL A 86 -5.69 2.60 0.41
N HIS A 87 -5.53 3.47 -0.59
CA HIS A 87 -5.47 3.07 -1.99
C HIS A 87 -4.37 2.04 -2.25
N ILE A 88 -3.15 2.29 -1.79
CA ILE A 88 -2.02 1.37 -1.94
C ILE A 88 -2.34 0.02 -1.27
N CYS A 89 -2.80 0.04 -0.01
CA CYS A 89 -3.11 -1.20 0.70
C CYS A 89 -4.21 -2.01 0.02
N ARG A 90 -5.28 -1.36 -0.45
CA ARG A 90 -6.36 -2.02 -1.19
C ARG A 90 -5.89 -2.55 -2.53
N GLY A 91 -5.05 -1.82 -3.25
CA GLY A 91 -4.45 -2.26 -4.50
C GLY A 91 -3.58 -3.51 -4.33
N ILE A 92 -2.74 -3.55 -3.30
CA ILE A 92 -1.92 -4.72 -2.96
C ILE A 92 -2.81 -5.91 -2.60
N GLN A 93 -3.79 -5.69 -1.73
CA GLN A 93 -4.73 -6.72 -1.31
C GLN A 93 -5.49 -7.33 -2.49
N HIS A 94 -6.04 -6.48 -3.37
CA HIS A 94 -6.74 -6.92 -4.57
C HIS A 94 -5.83 -7.75 -5.49
N ARG A 95 -4.57 -7.36 -5.68
CA ARG A 95 -3.59 -8.14 -6.44
C ARG A 95 -3.32 -9.52 -5.82
N LEU A 96 -3.19 -9.61 -4.49
CA LEU A 96 -3.02 -10.88 -3.78
C LEU A 96 -4.23 -11.81 -3.94
N VAL A 97 -5.45 -11.25 -3.91
CA VAL A 97 -6.68 -12.01 -4.12
C VAL A 97 -6.74 -12.54 -5.55
N LEU A 98 -6.48 -11.68 -6.54
CA LEU A 98 -6.47 -12.09 -7.96
C LEU A 98 -5.39 -13.13 -8.28
N SER A 99 -4.24 -13.09 -7.61
CA SER A 99 -3.16 -14.07 -7.79
C SER A 99 -3.37 -15.38 -7.01
N GLY A 100 -4.48 -15.52 -6.28
CA GLY A 100 -4.74 -16.68 -5.42
C GLY A 100 -3.77 -16.82 -4.23
N SER A 101 -3.05 -15.74 -3.90
CA SER A 101 -2.04 -15.71 -2.83
C SER A 101 -2.58 -15.15 -1.51
N ALA A 102 -3.80 -14.62 -1.52
CA ALA A 102 -4.50 -14.14 -0.33
C ALA A 102 -5.14 -15.30 0.47
N PRO A 103 -4.86 -15.43 1.77
CA PRO A 103 -5.61 -16.30 2.66
C PRO A 103 -7.02 -15.73 2.90
N GLU A 104 -7.93 -16.58 3.40
CA GLU A 104 -9.34 -16.25 3.67
C GLU A 104 -9.53 -14.92 4.42
N PRO A 105 -8.80 -14.59 5.52
CA PRO A 105 -9.01 -13.32 6.21
C PRO A 105 -8.70 -12.08 5.36
N ILE A 106 -7.73 -12.16 4.44
CA ILE A 106 -7.40 -11.06 3.53
C ILE A 106 -8.49 -10.92 2.46
N THR A 107 -9.01 -12.04 1.97
CA THR A 107 -10.12 -12.05 1.00
C THR A 107 -11.40 -11.49 1.63
N GLU A 108 -11.72 -11.90 2.85
CA GLU A 108 -12.90 -11.42 3.59
C GLU A 108 -12.82 -9.92 3.90
N ASP A 109 -11.66 -9.40 4.34
CA ASP A 109 -11.49 -7.96 4.58
C ASP A 109 -11.63 -7.12 3.29
N LEU A 110 -11.23 -7.68 2.13
CA LEU A 110 -11.46 -7.02 0.84
C LEU A 110 -12.94 -7.03 0.48
N LEU A 111 -13.60 -8.19 0.60
CA LEU A 111 -15.01 -8.34 0.31
C LEU A 111 -15.84 -7.40 1.20
N ALA A 112 -15.58 -7.36 2.51
CA ALA A 112 -16.23 -6.46 3.45
C ALA A 112 -16.13 -5.00 2.98
N PHE A 113 -14.94 -4.57 2.57
CA PHE A 113 -14.74 -3.23 2.04
C PHE A 113 -15.53 -2.96 0.75
N GLU A 114 -15.56 -3.91 -0.19
CA GLU A 114 -16.28 -3.77 -1.46
C GLU A 114 -17.79 -3.70 -1.28
N ILE A 115 -18.34 -4.38 -0.26
CA ILE A 115 -19.77 -4.33 0.09
C ILE A 115 -20.11 -3.19 1.06
N GLY A 116 -19.12 -2.40 1.49
CA GLY A 116 -19.31 -1.22 2.35
C GLY A 116 -19.50 -1.51 3.84
N VAL A 117 -18.93 -2.62 4.33
CA VAL A 117 -18.91 -3.06 5.74
C VAL A 117 -17.60 -2.69 6.43
#